data_AF-A0A6P6N1E2-F1
#
_entry.id   AF-A0A6P6N1E2-F1
#
_cell.length_a   1.000
_cell.length_b   1.000
_cell.length_c   1.000
_cell.angle_alpha   90.00
_cell.angle_beta   90.00
_cell.angle_gamma   90.00
#
_symmetry.space_group_name_H-M   'P 1'
#
loop_
_entity.id
_entity.type
_entity.pdbx_description
1 polymer ?
#
loop_
_entity_poly.entity_id
_entity_poly.type
_entity_poly.pdbx_seq_one_letter_code
_entity_poly.pdbx_strand_id
1 'polypeptide(L)'
;MCHVPVFCWITATVLQDILVKNNGQDIPSTLTEMYIHFLLIQMNMKNQKYDKKQERDRTKLLSSNKEMIFKLAKLAFEQLKEDNIMFYEKDLKACGIDESEESTGLCTEIFKKDSVLHEMKVYYFIHLSVQEFLAALHVFLCYLKQDKDELIFFLENSRPNKKELLYVLLRKAIDKAKESDRGHFDLFLRFLLGISLESNQKLLIGLLDETLNSKNCINKTIQYIKQLQNNDTCPNKSINHFFCILELQDRTLYQQIMKYLRSESGQPKAVSNSNCSALVYVLLMSGFQTVD
;
A
#
# COMPACT_ATOMS: atom_id res chain seq x y z
N MET A 1 5.40 -0.16 -12.53
CA MET A 1 5.96 -0.95 -11.40
C MET A 1 7.29 -1.57 -11.79
N CYS A 2 7.37 -2.40 -12.82
CA CYS A 2 8.58 -3.17 -13.17
C CYS A 2 9.80 -2.38 -13.70
N HIS A 3 9.82 -1.05 -13.59
CA HIS A 3 11.02 -0.26 -13.84
C HIS A 3 11.94 -0.18 -12.61
N VAL A 4 11.43 -0.49 -11.40
CA VAL A 4 12.25 -0.61 -10.18
C VAL A 4 12.48 -2.09 -9.87
N PRO A 5 13.73 -2.55 -9.65
CA PRO A 5 14.05 -3.96 -9.43
C PRO A 5 13.26 -4.63 -8.31
N VAL A 6 12.99 -3.91 -7.21
CA VAL A 6 12.22 -4.47 -6.09
C VAL A 6 10.80 -4.85 -6.49
N PHE A 7 10.15 -4.06 -7.35
CA PHE A 7 8.80 -4.37 -7.80
C PHE A 7 8.82 -5.58 -8.74
N CYS A 8 9.88 -5.75 -9.53
CA CYS A 8 10.06 -6.97 -10.34
C CYS A 8 10.20 -8.20 -9.45
N TRP A 9 11.04 -8.10 -8.41
CA TRP A 9 11.25 -9.19 -7.45
C TRP A 9 9.95 -9.57 -6.74
N ILE A 10 9.22 -8.60 -6.17
CA ILE A 10 7.92 -8.83 -5.52
C ILE A 10 6.93 -9.48 -6.50
N THR A 11 6.80 -8.92 -7.71
CA THR A 11 5.89 -9.46 -8.73
C THR A 11 6.25 -10.89 -9.09
N ALA A 12 7.53 -11.18 -9.32
CA ALA A 12 8.00 -12.52 -9.65
C ALA A 12 7.74 -13.51 -8.51
N THR A 13 8.04 -13.14 -7.27
CA THR A 13 7.77 -13.96 -6.08
C THR A 13 6.28 -14.30 -5.96
N VAL A 14 5.40 -13.31 -6.12
CA VAL A 14 3.95 -13.53 -6.01
C VAL A 14 3.41 -14.38 -7.16
N LEU A 15 3.79 -14.08 -8.41
CA LEU A 15 3.34 -14.85 -9.56
C LEU A 15 3.87 -16.29 -9.52
N GLN A 16 5.12 -16.50 -9.10
CA GLN A 16 5.67 -17.84 -8.94
C GLN A 16 4.88 -18.64 -7.90
N ASP A 17 4.54 -18.04 -6.76
CA ASP A 17 3.75 -18.70 -5.71
C ASP A 17 2.37 -19.12 -6.23
N ILE A 18 1.64 -18.21 -6.89
CA ILE A 18 0.30 -18.45 -7.42
C ILE A 18 0.31 -19.52 -8.52
N LEU A 19 1.22 -19.40 -9.48
CA LEU A 19 1.30 -20.29 -10.65
C LEU A 19 1.80 -21.70 -10.28
N VAL A 20 2.82 -21.80 -9.42
CA VAL A 20 3.42 -23.10 -9.07
C VAL A 20 2.57 -23.86 -8.07
N LYS A 21 1.97 -23.17 -7.08
CA LYS A 21 1.14 -23.84 -6.07
C LYS A 21 -0.28 -24.12 -6.58
N ASN A 22 -0.66 -23.58 -7.74
CA ASN A 22 -1.92 -23.83 -8.44
C ASN A 22 -3.15 -23.64 -7.51
N ASN A 23 -3.09 -22.60 -6.67
CA ASN A 23 -4.02 -22.38 -5.57
C ASN A 23 -5.40 -21.86 -6.01
N GLY A 24 -5.67 -21.76 -7.31
CA GLY A 24 -6.92 -21.20 -7.85
C GLY A 24 -7.18 -19.73 -7.48
N GLN A 25 -6.16 -19.02 -6.99
CA GLN A 25 -6.25 -17.60 -6.66
C GLN A 25 -6.08 -16.76 -7.93
N ASP A 26 -6.90 -15.71 -8.05
CA ASP A 26 -6.80 -14.75 -9.13
C ASP A 26 -5.46 -13.99 -9.07
N ILE A 27 -4.94 -13.64 -10.24
CA ILE A 27 -3.73 -12.83 -10.36
C ILE A 27 -4.02 -11.43 -9.78
N PRO A 28 -3.17 -10.91 -8.87
CA PRO A 28 -3.33 -9.58 -8.30
C PRO A 28 -3.48 -8.51 -9.39
N SER A 29 -4.54 -7.73 -9.26
CA SER A 29 -4.95 -6.71 -10.23
C SER A 29 -4.57 -5.29 -9.81
N THR A 30 -4.16 -5.13 -8.54
CA THR A 30 -3.74 -3.86 -7.92
C THR A 30 -2.39 -4.04 -7.19
N LEU A 31 -1.69 -2.94 -6.91
CA LEU A 31 -0.45 -2.99 -6.13
C LEU A 31 -0.73 -3.48 -4.71
N THR A 32 -1.86 -3.07 -4.15
CA THR A 32 -2.25 -3.47 -2.81
C THR A 32 -2.49 -4.98 -2.70
N GLU A 33 -3.21 -5.58 -3.65
CA GLU A 33 -3.36 -7.04 -3.73
C GLU A 33 -1.98 -7.71 -3.80
N MET A 34 -1.09 -7.22 -4.67
CA MET A 34 0.27 -7.75 -4.82
C MET A 34 1.03 -7.76 -3.49
N TYR A 35 0.94 -6.69 -2.70
CA TYR A 35 1.61 -6.58 -1.41
C TYR A 35 0.99 -7.45 -0.32
N ILE A 36 -0.34 -7.64 -0.34
CA ILE A 36 -1.00 -8.58 0.56
C ILE A 36 -0.51 -10.02 0.27
N HIS A 37 -0.46 -10.42 -0.99
CA HIS A 37 0.09 -11.73 -1.38
C HIS A 37 1.57 -11.86 -1.02
N PHE A 38 2.37 -10.82 -1.26
CA PHE A 38 3.78 -10.82 -0.88
C PHE A 38 3.95 -11.03 0.64
N LEU A 39 3.21 -10.29 1.46
CA LEU A 39 3.24 -10.40 2.91
C LEU A 39 2.85 -11.82 3.38
N LEU A 40 1.84 -12.44 2.76
CA LEU A 40 1.45 -13.82 3.03
C LEU A 40 2.54 -14.83 2.70
N ILE A 41 3.24 -14.64 1.58
CA ILE A 41 4.35 -15.50 1.17
C ILE A 41 5.50 -15.40 2.18
N GLN A 42 5.85 -14.19 2.63
CA GLN A 42 6.90 -13.99 3.63
C GLN A 42 6.59 -14.71 4.95
N MET A 43 5.34 -14.67 5.42
CA MET A 43 4.92 -15.42 6.61
C MET A 43 5.02 -16.92 6.41
N ASN A 44 4.58 -17.43 5.25
CA ASN A 44 4.65 -18.86 4.98
C ASN A 44 6.11 -19.34 4.93
N MET A 45 6.98 -18.56 4.29
CA MET A 45 8.42 -18.83 4.26
C MET A 45 9.03 -18.84 5.67
N LYS A 46 8.66 -17.88 6.52
CA LYS A 46 9.07 -17.86 7.94
C LYS A 46 8.59 -19.09 8.70
N ASN A 47 7.31 -19.44 8.59
CA ASN A 47 6.74 -20.59 9.32
C ASN A 47 7.39 -21.92 8.89
N GLN A 48 7.75 -22.05 7.60
CA GLN A 48 8.45 -23.23 7.10
C GLN A 48 9.92 -23.29 7.57
N LYS A 49 10.65 -22.17 7.48
CA LYS A 49 12.09 -22.12 7.82
C LYS A 49 12.34 -22.20 9.33
N TYR A 50 11.54 -21.49 10.14
CA TYR A 50 11.83 -21.28 11.56
C TYR A 50 10.90 -22.08 12.47
N ASP A 51 9.60 -22.15 12.16
CA ASP A 51 8.62 -22.82 13.01
C ASP A 51 8.44 -24.31 12.64
N LYS A 52 9.07 -24.77 11.54
CA LYS A 52 8.92 -26.11 10.94
C LYS A 52 7.46 -26.53 10.76
N LYS A 53 6.57 -25.56 10.52
CA LYS A 53 5.14 -25.76 10.32
C LYS A 53 4.75 -25.39 8.90
N GLN A 54 4.04 -26.29 8.23
CA GLN A 54 3.37 -25.96 6.96
C GLN A 54 1.92 -25.59 7.26
N GLU A 55 1.62 -24.30 7.30
CA GLU A 55 0.23 -23.83 7.37
C GLU A 55 -0.25 -23.47 5.96
N ARG A 56 -1.28 -24.17 5.49
CA ARG A 56 -1.88 -23.93 4.16
C ARG A 56 -3.12 -23.04 4.26
N ASP A 57 -3.71 -22.94 5.43
CA ASP A 57 -4.83 -22.05 5.69
C ASP A 57 -4.33 -20.61 5.89
N ARG A 58 -4.70 -19.73 4.96
CA ARG A 58 -4.30 -18.31 4.98
C ARG A 58 -4.71 -17.61 6.28
N THR A 59 -5.92 -17.87 6.76
CA THR A 59 -6.46 -17.22 7.96
C THR A 59 -5.66 -17.62 9.18
N LYS A 60 -5.34 -18.91 9.34
CA LYS A 60 -4.47 -19.39 10.43
C LYS A 60 -3.05 -18.84 10.32
N LEU A 61 -2.50 -18.74 9.12
CA LEU A 61 -1.18 -18.16 8.88
C LEU A 61 -1.12 -16.71 9.38
N LEU A 62 -2.12 -15.90 9.01
CA LEU A 62 -2.23 -14.51 9.46
C LEU A 62 -2.46 -14.42 10.97
N SER A 63 -3.38 -15.20 11.53
CA SER A 63 -3.65 -15.22 12.97
C SER A 63 -2.42 -15.59 13.80
N SER A 64 -1.63 -16.57 13.36
CA SER A 64 -0.43 -17.02 14.07
C SER A 64 0.72 -16.01 14.07
N ASN A 65 0.75 -15.09 13.10
CA ASN A 65 1.76 -14.04 13.01
C ASN A 65 1.21 -12.64 13.36
N LYS A 66 -0.06 -12.55 13.80
CA LYS A 66 -0.82 -11.29 14.00
C LYS A 66 -0.09 -10.28 14.88
N GLU A 67 0.40 -10.72 16.03
CA GLU A 67 1.10 -9.86 16.99
C GLU A 67 2.35 -9.23 16.38
N MET A 68 3.18 -10.05 15.72
CA MET A 68 4.41 -9.58 15.09
C MET A 68 4.13 -8.56 13.98
N ILE A 69 3.10 -8.80 13.18
CA ILE A 69 2.68 -7.89 12.10
C ILE A 69 2.20 -6.57 12.68
N PHE A 70 1.48 -6.59 13.81
CA PHE A 70 1.02 -5.35 14.46
C PHE A 70 2.20 -4.51 14.93
N LYS A 71 3.23 -5.13 15.53
CA LYS A 71 4.46 -4.45 15.95
C LYS A 71 5.20 -3.84 14.75
N LEU A 72 5.39 -4.61 13.69
CA LEU A 72 6.06 -4.16 12.46
C LEU A 72 5.28 -3.05 11.73
N ALA A 73 3.96 -3.17 11.66
CA ALA A 73 3.08 -2.18 11.06
C ALA A 73 3.12 -0.86 11.84
N LYS A 74 3.11 -0.94 13.19
CA LYS A 74 3.29 0.24 14.05
C LYS A 74 4.64 0.92 13.80
N LEU A 75 5.73 0.15 13.83
CA LEU A 75 7.06 0.66 13.53
C LEU A 75 7.11 1.36 12.17
N ALA A 76 6.55 0.73 11.13
CA ALA A 76 6.52 1.30 9.80
C ALA A 76 5.78 2.64 9.75
N PHE A 77 4.66 2.76 10.48
CA PHE A 77 3.92 4.01 10.58
C PHE A 77 4.67 5.09 11.35
N GLU A 78 5.29 4.76 12.49
CA GLU A 78 6.12 5.71 13.25
C GLU A 78 7.27 6.27 12.40
N GLN A 79 7.98 5.41 11.67
CA GLN A 79 9.07 5.85 10.81
C GLN A 79 8.58 6.63 9.58
N LEU A 80 7.41 6.29 9.05
CA LEU A 80 6.82 7.03 7.93
C LEU A 80 6.41 8.46 8.34
N LYS A 81 5.83 8.64 9.55
CA LYS A 81 5.43 9.97 10.06
C LYS A 81 6.60 10.94 10.13
N GLU A 82 7.77 10.44 10.50
CA GLU A 82 9.00 11.21 10.68
C GLU A 82 9.86 11.29 9.41
N ASP A 83 9.39 10.76 8.27
CA ASP A 83 10.16 10.66 6.99
C ASP A 83 11.51 9.92 7.17
N ASN A 84 11.55 8.94 8.08
CA ASN A 84 12.74 8.16 8.39
C ASN A 84 12.83 6.91 7.50
N ILE A 85 13.98 6.77 6.85
CA ILE A 85 14.35 5.58 6.07
C ILE A 85 15.07 4.55 6.97
N MET A 86 15.83 5.04 7.94
CA MET A 86 16.63 4.26 8.88
C MET A 86 16.18 4.51 10.30
N PHE A 87 16.23 3.47 11.12
CA PHE A 87 15.84 3.49 12.52
C PHE A 87 16.79 2.62 13.35
N TYR A 88 16.67 2.72 14.68
CA TYR A 88 17.61 2.15 15.63
C TYR A 88 16.90 1.23 16.62
N GLU A 89 17.70 0.55 17.46
CA GLU A 89 17.21 -0.39 18.46
C GLU A 89 16.17 0.24 19.43
N LYS A 90 16.32 1.54 19.73
CA LYS A 90 15.35 2.29 20.57
C LYS A 90 13.95 2.33 19.92
N ASP A 91 13.89 2.42 18.59
CA ASP A 91 12.64 2.55 17.84
C ASP A 91 11.92 1.21 17.75
N LEU A 92 12.70 0.12 17.63
CA LEU A 92 12.21 -1.26 17.76
C LEU A 92 11.58 -1.50 19.13
N LYS A 93 12.30 -1.15 20.21
CA LYS A 93 11.83 -1.29 21.59
C LYS A 93 10.57 -0.46 21.85
N ALA A 94 10.49 0.75 21.32
CA ALA A 94 9.29 1.60 21.42
C ALA A 94 8.05 0.97 20.75
N CYS A 95 8.25 0.12 19.75
CA CYS A 95 7.19 -0.64 19.09
C CYS A 95 7.00 -2.05 19.66
N GLY A 96 7.68 -2.39 20.76
CA GLY A 96 7.59 -3.68 21.44
C GLY A 96 8.30 -4.83 20.71
N ILE A 97 9.27 -4.53 19.84
CA ILE A 97 10.13 -5.51 19.19
C ILE A 97 11.44 -5.60 19.99
N ASP A 98 11.66 -6.75 20.64
CA ASP A 98 12.87 -6.99 21.43
C ASP A 98 13.99 -7.66 20.62
N GLU A 99 15.20 -7.75 21.19
CA GLU A 99 16.37 -8.35 20.50
C GLU A 99 16.16 -9.83 20.11
N SER A 100 15.30 -10.55 20.83
CA SER A 100 14.95 -11.94 20.49
C SER A 100 14.00 -12.00 19.29
N GLU A 101 13.10 -11.02 19.17
CA GLU A 101 12.18 -10.82 18.08
C GLU A 101 12.83 -10.20 16.83
N GLU A 102 13.91 -9.44 16.99
CA GLU A 102 14.73 -8.92 15.89
C GLU A 102 15.26 -10.04 14.99
N SER A 103 15.61 -11.18 15.60
CA SER A 103 16.13 -12.34 14.90
C SER A 103 15.02 -13.28 14.42
N THR A 104 13.74 -12.91 14.59
CA THR A 104 12.64 -13.70 14.04
C THR A 104 12.71 -13.68 12.52
N GLY A 105 12.43 -14.82 11.90
CA GLY A 105 12.49 -14.96 10.44
C GLY A 105 11.66 -13.91 9.68
N LEU A 106 10.60 -13.36 10.30
CA LEU A 106 9.75 -12.37 9.66
C LEU A 106 10.42 -10.99 9.66
N CYS A 107 11.10 -10.61 10.75
CA CYS A 107 11.94 -9.40 10.79
C CYS A 107 13.01 -9.44 9.70
N THR A 108 13.74 -10.56 9.59
CA THR A 108 14.85 -10.68 8.65
C THR A 108 14.42 -10.62 7.18
N GLU A 109 13.17 -10.98 6.88
CA GLU A 109 12.62 -10.89 5.52
C GLU A 109 11.99 -9.49 5.25
N ILE A 110 11.69 -8.70 6.29
CA ILE A 110 10.99 -7.39 6.18
C ILE A 110 11.92 -6.20 6.37
N PHE A 111 12.95 -6.28 7.21
CA PHE A 111 13.96 -5.25 7.37
C PHE A 111 15.37 -5.83 7.47
N LYS A 112 16.35 -5.04 7.06
CA LYS A 112 17.78 -5.37 7.14
C LYS A 112 18.40 -4.67 8.33
N LYS A 113 19.47 -5.28 8.83
CA LYS A 113 20.33 -4.77 9.88
C LYS A 113 21.73 -4.63 9.32
N ASP A 114 22.29 -3.43 9.41
CA ASP A 114 23.69 -3.16 9.11
C ASP A 114 24.40 -2.64 10.37
N SER A 115 25.71 -2.90 10.44
CA SER A 115 26.60 -2.36 11.47
C SER A 115 27.41 -1.23 10.86
N VAL A 116 27.23 -0.01 11.35
CA VAL A 116 28.04 1.16 10.98
C VAL A 116 29.25 1.24 11.93
N LEU A 117 30.24 2.08 11.60
CA LEU A 117 31.41 2.37 12.43
C LEU A 117 31.02 2.49 13.93
N HIS A 118 31.72 1.76 14.80
CA HIS A 118 31.50 1.67 16.27
C HIS A 118 30.34 0.78 16.75
N GLU A 119 30.06 -0.33 16.05
CA GLU A 119 29.06 -1.36 16.46
C GLU A 119 27.60 -0.86 16.56
N MET A 120 27.31 0.37 16.11
CA MET A 120 25.95 0.89 16.09
C MET A 120 25.12 0.14 15.05
N LYS A 121 24.08 -0.54 15.52
CA LYS A 121 23.12 -1.28 14.68
C LYS A 121 22.13 -0.28 14.06
N VAL A 122 22.06 -0.27 12.74
CA VAL A 122 21.10 0.50 11.96
C VAL A 122 20.16 -0.46 11.24
N TYR A 123 18.88 -0.13 11.23
CA TYR A 123 17.83 -0.93 10.65
C TYR A 123 17.07 -0.13 9.60
N TYR A 124 16.59 -0.80 8.55
CA TYR A 124 15.75 -0.21 7.52
C TYR A 124 14.91 -1.30 6.85
N PHE A 125 13.69 -0.97 6.44
CA PHE A 125 12.86 -1.91 5.68
C PHE A 125 13.57 -2.30 4.38
N ILE A 126 13.34 -3.52 3.89
CA ILE A 126 13.94 -4.01 2.64
C ILE A 126 13.70 -3.06 1.46
N HIS A 127 12.61 -2.28 1.51
CA HIS A 127 12.32 -1.17 0.64
C HIS A 127 11.24 -0.25 1.26
N LEU A 128 11.26 1.04 0.90
CA LEU A 128 10.27 2.04 1.37
C LEU A 128 8.81 1.62 1.09
N SER A 129 8.57 0.96 -0.04
CA SER A 129 7.23 0.49 -0.35
C SER A 129 6.69 -0.57 0.62
N VAL A 130 7.57 -1.35 1.27
CA VAL A 130 7.18 -2.30 2.31
C VAL A 130 6.84 -1.55 3.59
N GLN A 131 7.62 -0.53 3.94
CA GLN A 131 7.32 0.39 5.03
C GLN A 131 5.96 1.06 4.82
N GLU A 132 5.74 1.69 3.67
CA GLU A 132 4.48 2.39 3.36
C GLU A 132 3.26 1.46 3.35
N PHE A 133 3.41 0.22 2.86
CA PHE A 133 2.35 -0.78 2.91
C PHE A 133 2.01 -1.18 4.35
N LEU A 134 3.02 -1.48 5.16
CA LEU A 134 2.83 -1.85 6.57
C LEU A 134 2.26 -0.68 7.38
N ALA A 135 2.68 0.55 7.10
CA ALA A 135 2.12 1.75 7.69
C ALA A 135 0.63 1.92 7.33
N ALA A 136 0.26 1.69 6.07
CA ALA A 136 -1.14 1.75 5.63
C ALA A 136 -2.00 0.68 6.33
N LEU A 137 -1.44 -0.53 6.50
CA LEU A 137 -2.07 -1.60 7.25
C LEU A 137 -2.27 -1.20 8.72
N HIS A 138 -1.28 -0.58 9.36
CA HIS A 138 -1.40 -0.08 10.73
C HIS A 138 -2.54 0.91 10.89
N VAL A 139 -2.60 1.94 10.04
CA VAL A 139 -3.65 2.97 10.10
C VAL A 139 -5.04 2.36 9.91
N PHE A 140 -5.18 1.39 9.00
CA PHE A 140 -6.44 0.69 8.82
C PHE A 140 -6.82 -0.17 10.04
N LEU A 141 -5.86 -0.85 10.66
CA LEU A 141 -6.10 -1.61 11.90
C LEU A 141 -6.51 -0.71 13.08
N CYS A 142 -5.89 0.47 13.21
CA CYS A 142 -6.26 1.48 14.21
C CYS A 142 -7.68 2.01 13.96
N TYR A 143 -8.06 2.22 12.69
CA TYR A 143 -9.43 2.53 12.30
C TYR A 143 -10.44 1.48 12.80
N LEU A 144 -10.17 0.19 12.58
CA LEU A 144 -11.07 -0.89 13.01
C LEU A 144 -11.23 -0.93 14.53
N LYS A 145 -10.12 -0.74 15.26
CA LYS A 145 -10.11 -0.68 16.73
C LYS A 145 -10.67 0.63 17.29
N GLN A 146 -10.94 1.62 16.42
CA GLN A 146 -11.28 3.00 16.81
C GLN A 146 -10.25 3.61 17.76
N ASP A 147 -8.97 3.29 17.54
CA ASP A 147 -7.86 3.86 18.29
C ASP A 147 -7.68 5.33 17.90
N LYS A 148 -8.23 6.22 18.72
CA LYS A 148 -8.25 7.66 18.41
C LYS A 148 -6.89 8.29 18.52
N ASP A 149 -6.02 7.77 19.39
CA ASP A 149 -4.71 8.35 19.64
C ASP A 149 -3.80 8.14 18.43
N GLU A 150 -3.85 6.96 17.81
CA GLU A 150 -3.12 6.69 16.57
C GLU A 150 -3.72 7.45 15.36
N LEU A 151 -5.05 7.58 15.29
CA LEU A 151 -5.73 8.26 14.18
C LEU A 151 -5.66 9.79 14.25
N ILE A 152 -5.26 10.36 15.40
CA ILE A 152 -5.20 11.82 15.58
C ILE A 152 -4.27 12.48 14.57
N PHE A 153 -3.25 11.76 14.10
CA PHE A 153 -2.33 12.23 13.08
C PHE A 153 -3.03 12.63 11.77
N PHE A 154 -4.16 12.01 11.43
CA PHE A 154 -4.97 12.35 10.25
C PHE A 154 -6.22 13.14 10.61
N LEU A 155 -6.88 12.80 11.71
CA LEU A 155 -8.17 13.40 12.08
C LEU A 155 -8.01 14.80 12.70
N GLU A 156 -6.87 15.07 13.33
CA GLU A 156 -6.60 16.33 14.03
C GLU A 156 -7.72 16.62 15.04
N ASN A 157 -8.41 17.77 14.90
CA ASN A 157 -9.54 18.16 15.74
C ASN A 157 -10.89 17.61 15.23
N SER A 158 -10.91 16.87 14.12
CA SER A 158 -12.13 16.33 13.52
C SER A 158 -12.68 15.19 14.37
N ARG A 159 -13.97 15.24 14.69
CA ARG A 159 -14.66 14.19 15.46
C ARG A 159 -15.81 13.59 14.65
N PRO A 160 -15.51 12.83 13.58
CA PRO A 160 -16.57 12.23 12.76
C PRO A 160 -17.35 11.18 13.55
N ASN A 161 -18.62 11.00 13.20
CA ASN A 161 -19.38 9.86 13.70
C ASN A 161 -18.81 8.54 13.14
N LYS A 162 -19.15 7.42 13.78
CA LYS A 162 -18.64 6.09 13.39
C LYS A 162 -18.94 5.72 11.92
N LYS A 163 -20.09 6.15 11.38
CA LYS A 163 -20.50 5.84 10.00
C LYS A 163 -19.69 6.59 8.95
N GLU A 164 -19.17 7.76 9.30
CA GLU A 164 -18.38 8.62 8.41
C GLU A 164 -16.88 8.52 8.65
N LEU A 165 -16.46 7.91 9.77
CA LEU A 165 -15.06 7.83 10.19
C LEU A 165 -14.12 7.34 9.08
N LEU A 166 -14.47 6.27 8.35
CA LEU A 166 -13.63 5.77 7.25
C LEU A 166 -13.49 6.80 6.13
N TYR A 167 -14.60 7.42 5.71
CA TYR A 167 -14.57 8.41 4.63
C TYR A 167 -13.75 9.63 5.03
N VAL A 168 -13.92 10.11 6.27
CA VAL A 168 -13.17 11.26 6.79
C VAL A 168 -11.69 10.92 6.93
N LEU A 169 -11.35 9.73 7.40
CA LEU A 169 -9.96 9.26 7.47
C LEU A 169 -9.32 9.21 6.07
N LEU A 170 -9.96 8.57 5.10
CA LEU A 170 -9.43 8.47 3.73
C LEU A 170 -9.29 9.85 3.09
N ARG A 171 -10.28 10.73 3.26
CA ARG A 171 -10.20 12.11 2.78
C ARG A 171 -9.02 12.86 3.39
N LYS A 172 -8.84 12.78 4.71
CA LYS A 172 -7.72 13.42 5.41
C LYS A 172 -6.36 12.86 5.00
N ALA A 173 -6.28 11.56 4.74
CA ALA A 173 -5.07 10.94 4.20
C ALA A 173 -4.75 11.45 2.79
N ILE A 174 -5.76 11.64 1.93
CA ILE A 174 -5.59 12.24 0.60
C ILE A 174 -5.07 13.68 0.71
N ASP A 175 -5.69 14.49 1.58
CA ASP A 175 -5.30 15.89 1.79
C ASP A 175 -3.85 15.98 2.29
N LYS A 176 -3.48 15.16 3.28
CA LYS A 176 -2.12 15.10 3.83
C LYS A 176 -1.09 14.63 2.78
N ALA A 177 -1.41 13.63 1.96
CA ALA A 177 -0.51 13.21 0.88
C ALA A 177 -0.32 14.32 -0.16
N LYS A 178 -1.39 15.07 -0.47
CA LYS A 178 -1.33 16.20 -1.40
C LYS A 178 -0.49 17.36 -0.85
N GLU A 179 -0.46 17.57 0.46
CA GLU A 179 0.38 18.57 1.13
C GLU A 179 1.85 18.16 1.24
N SER A 180 2.16 16.87 1.06
CA SER A 180 3.53 16.37 1.08
C SER A 180 4.29 16.77 -0.19
N ASP A 181 5.20 17.74 -0.08
CA ASP A 181 6.02 18.20 -1.20
C ASP A 181 6.94 17.09 -1.75
N ARG A 182 7.38 16.17 -0.88
CA ARG A 182 8.26 15.05 -1.24
C ARG A 182 7.50 13.82 -1.74
N GLY A 183 6.17 13.78 -1.60
CA GLY A 183 5.35 12.64 -2.02
C GLY A 183 5.58 11.35 -1.21
N HIS A 184 6.20 11.42 -0.02
CA HIS A 184 6.50 10.24 0.81
C HIS A 184 5.25 9.55 1.39
N PHE A 185 4.05 10.13 1.20
CA PHE A 185 2.78 9.50 1.52
C PHE A 185 2.05 8.92 0.29
N ASP A 186 2.60 9.06 -0.92
CA ASP A 186 1.88 8.71 -2.15
C ASP A 186 1.58 7.22 -2.22
N LEU A 187 2.57 6.36 -1.95
CA LEU A 187 2.37 4.92 -1.99
C LEU A 187 1.61 4.42 -0.76
N PHE A 188 1.88 5.00 0.41
CA PHE A 188 1.08 4.77 1.62
C PHE A 188 -0.41 5.00 1.35
N LEU A 189 -0.75 6.13 0.72
CA LEU A 189 -2.13 6.48 0.40
C LEU A 189 -2.77 5.44 -0.52
N ARG A 190 -2.06 5.05 -1.58
CA ARG A 190 -2.48 4.00 -2.51
C ARG A 190 -2.80 2.70 -1.77
N PHE A 191 -1.93 2.26 -0.87
CA PHE A 191 -2.15 1.08 -0.06
C PHE A 191 -3.33 1.23 0.90
N LEU A 192 -3.47 2.38 1.58
CA LEU A 192 -4.57 2.61 2.52
C LEU A 192 -5.93 2.56 1.80
N LEU A 193 -6.01 3.17 0.61
CA LEU A 193 -7.19 3.11 -0.26
C LEU A 193 -7.48 1.68 -0.72
N GLY A 194 -6.46 0.95 -1.18
CA GLY A 194 -6.60 -0.43 -1.60
C GLY A 194 -7.04 -1.35 -0.46
N ILE A 195 -6.46 -1.24 0.74
CA ILE A 195 -6.83 -2.04 1.93
C ILE A 195 -8.28 -1.75 2.33
N SER A 196 -8.76 -0.52 2.08
CA SER A 196 -10.14 -0.13 2.38
C SER A 196 -11.18 -0.79 1.47
N LEU A 197 -10.78 -1.47 0.39
CA LEU A 197 -11.69 -2.27 -0.44
C LEU A 197 -12.04 -3.59 0.26
N GLU A 198 -13.33 -3.93 0.27
CA GLU A 198 -13.82 -5.20 0.85
C GLU A 198 -13.14 -6.43 0.24
N SER A 199 -12.80 -6.41 -1.07
CA SER A 199 -12.07 -7.49 -1.75
C SER A 199 -10.71 -7.75 -1.11
N ASN A 200 -9.98 -6.69 -0.75
CA ASN A 200 -8.64 -6.78 -0.17
C ASN A 200 -8.70 -7.11 1.32
N GLN A 201 -9.73 -6.63 2.04
CA GLN A 201 -9.99 -7.02 3.42
C GLN A 201 -10.23 -8.52 3.55
N LYS A 202 -10.94 -9.13 2.59
CA LYS A 202 -11.13 -10.59 2.55
C LYS A 202 -9.81 -11.34 2.52
N LEU A 203 -8.78 -10.78 1.90
CA LEU A 203 -7.44 -11.38 1.83
C LEU A 203 -6.68 -11.31 3.17
N LEU A 204 -7.06 -10.37 4.04
CA LEU A 204 -6.41 -10.08 5.33
C LEU A 204 -7.15 -10.67 6.55
N ILE A 205 -8.21 -11.45 6.33
CA ILE A 205 -8.90 -12.18 7.40
C ILE A 205 -7.92 -13.05 8.18
N GLY A 206 -7.92 -12.91 9.50
CA GLY A 206 -6.90 -13.45 10.41
C GLY A 206 -6.07 -12.34 11.07
N LEU A 207 -5.74 -11.28 10.31
CA LEU A 207 -5.32 -10.00 10.90
C LEU A 207 -6.52 -9.16 11.27
N LEU A 208 -7.51 -9.13 10.36
CA LEU A 208 -8.80 -8.51 10.57
C LEU A 208 -9.74 -9.55 11.18
N ASP A 209 -10.58 -9.10 12.12
CA ASP A 209 -11.59 -9.96 12.74
C ASP A 209 -12.82 -10.11 11.82
N GLU A 210 -13.14 -9.08 11.03
CA GLU A 210 -14.22 -9.08 10.04
C GLU A 210 -13.93 -8.14 8.86
N THR A 211 -14.68 -8.29 7.77
CA THR A 211 -14.67 -7.33 6.64
C THR A 211 -15.79 -6.31 6.78
N LEU A 212 -15.51 -5.07 6.35
CA LEU A 212 -16.48 -3.99 6.33
C LEU A 212 -16.98 -3.73 4.91
N ASN A 213 -18.30 -3.56 4.78
CA ASN A 213 -18.86 -3.03 3.54
C ASN A 213 -18.53 -1.53 3.44
N SER A 214 -17.52 -1.22 2.65
CA SER A 214 -17.01 0.13 2.44
C SER A 214 -17.54 0.78 1.15
N LYS A 215 -18.41 0.13 0.37
CA LYS A 215 -18.79 0.56 -0.99
C LYS A 215 -19.24 2.02 -1.10
N ASN A 216 -20.10 2.47 -0.18
CA ASN A 216 -20.57 3.87 -0.18
C ASN A 216 -19.43 4.85 0.14
N CYS A 217 -18.59 4.51 1.12
CA CYS A 217 -17.40 5.29 1.48
C CYS A 217 -16.45 5.40 0.28
N ILE A 218 -16.09 4.27 -0.31
CA ILE A 218 -15.18 4.19 -1.47
C ILE A 218 -15.71 5.01 -2.64
N ASN A 219 -17.01 4.94 -2.95
CA ASN A 219 -17.60 5.76 -4.00
C ASN A 219 -17.45 7.26 -3.72
N LYS A 220 -17.69 7.70 -2.48
CA LYS A 220 -17.46 9.12 -2.10
C LYS A 220 -15.99 9.50 -2.24
N THR A 221 -15.07 8.62 -1.81
CA THR A 221 -13.62 8.84 -1.94
C THR A 221 -13.18 8.95 -3.40
N ILE A 222 -13.68 8.09 -4.30
CA ILE A 222 -13.41 8.19 -5.74
C ILE A 222 -13.87 9.54 -6.30
N GLN A 223 -15.08 9.98 -5.94
CA GLN A 223 -15.60 11.28 -6.40
C GLN A 223 -14.74 12.43 -5.90
N TYR A 224 -14.27 12.35 -4.65
CA TYR A 224 -13.38 13.35 -4.08
C TYR A 224 -12.05 13.42 -4.83
N ILE A 225 -11.41 12.29 -5.10
CA ILE A 225 -10.14 12.24 -5.87
C ILE A 225 -10.35 12.81 -7.29
N LYS A 226 -11.46 12.46 -7.96
CA LYS A 226 -11.79 13.02 -9.29
C LYS A 226 -11.98 14.54 -9.28
N GLN A 227 -12.56 15.09 -8.21
CA GLN A 227 -12.66 16.54 -8.03
C GLN A 227 -11.29 17.19 -7.87
N LEU A 228 -10.40 16.57 -7.09
CA LEU A 228 -9.02 17.05 -6.93
C LEU A 228 -8.25 17.00 -8.25
N GLN A 229 -8.36 15.91 -8.99
CA GLN A 229 -7.69 15.72 -10.28
C GLN A 229 -8.05 16.82 -11.28
N ASN A 230 -9.31 17.28 -11.30
CA ASN A 230 -9.74 18.37 -12.19
C ASN A 230 -9.18 19.75 -11.84
N ASN A 231 -8.71 19.93 -10.60
CA ASN A 231 -8.21 21.22 -10.10
C ASN A 231 -6.69 21.23 -9.90
N ASP A 232 -6.02 20.09 -9.99
CA ASP A 232 -4.58 19.98 -9.71
C ASP A 232 -3.75 20.38 -10.94
N THR A 233 -2.80 21.28 -10.72
CA THR A 233 -1.85 21.73 -11.75
C THR A 233 -0.51 21.02 -11.65
N CYS A 234 -0.25 20.30 -10.55
CA CYS A 234 1.00 19.58 -10.36
C CYS A 234 0.96 18.21 -11.07
N PRO A 235 1.86 17.93 -12.03
CA PRO A 235 1.85 16.67 -12.77
C PRO A 235 1.99 15.43 -11.88
N ASN A 236 2.90 15.47 -10.89
CA ASN A 236 3.14 14.34 -9.99
C ASN A 236 1.90 14.03 -9.14
N LYS A 237 1.22 15.05 -8.61
CA LYS A 237 0.00 14.87 -7.81
C LYS A 237 -1.15 14.32 -8.67
N SER A 238 -1.30 14.81 -9.89
CA SER A 238 -2.28 14.26 -10.85
C SER A 238 -2.00 12.78 -11.18
N ILE A 239 -0.74 12.39 -11.37
CA ILE A 239 -0.34 10.99 -11.58
C ILE A 239 -0.65 10.15 -10.33
N ASN A 240 -0.38 10.64 -9.12
CA ASN A 240 -0.71 9.92 -7.90
C ASN A 240 -2.23 9.72 -7.74
N HIS A 241 -3.05 10.75 -8.01
CA HIS A 241 -4.51 10.63 -8.01
C HIS A 241 -5.00 9.57 -9.01
N PHE A 242 -4.42 9.53 -10.21
CA PHE A 242 -4.72 8.51 -11.20
C PHE A 242 -4.44 7.09 -10.67
N PHE A 243 -3.29 6.89 -10.02
CA PHE A 243 -2.97 5.60 -9.41
C PHE A 243 -3.87 5.26 -8.22
N CYS A 244 -4.25 6.23 -7.39
CA CYS A 244 -5.20 6.02 -6.31
C CYS A 244 -6.56 5.52 -6.84
N ILE A 245 -7.05 6.10 -7.94
CA ILE A 245 -8.29 5.66 -8.59
C ILE A 245 -8.16 4.22 -9.13
N LEU A 246 -6.98 3.86 -9.68
CA LEU A 246 -6.70 2.48 -10.12
C LEU A 246 -6.64 1.47 -8.97
N GLU A 247 -6.04 1.83 -7.82
CA GLU A 247 -6.05 0.97 -6.62
C GLU A 247 -7.48 0.75 -6.10
N LEU A 248 -8.37 1.75 -6.27
CA LEU A 248 -9.79 1.65 -5.97
C LEU A 248 -10.59 0.89 -7.05
N GLN A 249 -9.91 0.24 -7.99
CA GLN A 249 -10.45 -0.56 -9.10
C GLN A 249 -11.37 0.22 -10.06
N ASP A 250 -11.38 1.55 -10.02
CA ASP A 250 -12.04 2.38 -11.03
C ASP A 250 -11.09 2.55 -12.23
N ARG A 251 -11.39 1.85 -13.32
CA ARG A 251 -10.58 1.86 -14.55
C ARG A 251 -11.12 2.82 -15.62
N THR A 252 -12.09 3.69 -15.28
CA THR A 252 -12.79 4.52 -16.27
C THR A 252 -11.84 5.43 -17.04
N LEU A 253 -10.97 6.16 -16.34
CA LEU A 253 -9.99 7.06 -16.96
C LEU A 253 -8.92 6.27 -17.75
N TYR A 254 -8.43 5.16 -17.22
CA TYR A 254 -7.47 4.31 -17.94
C TYR A 254 -8.07 3.78 -19.25
N GLN A 255 -9.33 3.33 -19.24
CA GLN A 255 -10.02 2.88 -20.45
C GLN A 255 -10.21 4.00 -21.47
N GLN A 256 -10.51 5.23 -21.02
CA GLN A 256 -10.58 6.40 -21.90
C GLN A 256 -9.23 6.71 -22.55
N ILE A 257 -8.15 6.69 -21.77
CA ILE A 257 -6.77 6.84 -22.25
C ILE A 257 -6.43 5.75 -23.27
N MET A 258 -6.68 4.48 -22.96
CA MET A 258 -6.39 3.37 -23.87
C MET A 258 -7.22 3.44 -25.16
N LYS A 259 -8.47 3.90 -25.08
CA LYS A 259 -9.31 4.11 -26.27
C LYS A 259 -8.78 5.25 -27.15
N TYR A 260 -8.32 6.34 -26.52
CA TYR A 260 -7.65 7.44 -27.21
C TYR A 260 -6.37 6.98 -27.92
N LEU A 261 -5.54 6.17 -27.26
CA LEU A 261 -4.29 5.66 -27.84
C LEU A 261 -4.49 4.67 -28.99
N ARG A 262 -5.63 3.98 -29.04
CA ARG A 262 -5.96 2.99 -30.09
C ARG A 262 -6.70 3.57 -31.29
N SER A 263 -7.15 4.83 -31.24
CA SER A 263 -7.89 5.41 -32.36
C SER A 263 -6.93 5.82 -33.47
N GLU A 264 -6.88 5.03 -34.54
CA GLU A 264 -6.25 5.38 -35.80
C GLU A 264 -7.13 6.43 -36.52
N SER A 265 -6.75 7.71 -36.44
CA SER A 265 -7.28 8.83 -37.23
C SER A 265 -8.74 9.29 -36.99
N GLY A 266 -8.90 10.61 -36.80
CA GLY A 266 -10.19 11.31 -37.00
C GLY A 266 -11.01 11.63 -35.74
N GLN A 267 -10.52 12.57 -34.93
CA GLN A 267 -11.15 13.18 -33.74
C GLN A 267 -11.29 12.29 -32.50
N PRO A 268 -10.26 12.23 -31.65
CA PRO A 268 -10.47 11.81 -30.28
C PRO A 268 -11.27 12.88 -29.53
N LYS A 269 -12.22 12.46 -28.68
CA LYS A 269 -12.63 13.31 -27.55
C LYS A 269 -11.38 13.54 -26.71
N ALA A 270 -10.89 14.78 -26.68
CA ALA A 270 -9.70 15.13 -25.94
C ALA A 270 -9.80 14.58 -24.51
N VAL A 271 -8.75 13.90 -24.07
CA VAL A 271 -8.54 13.68 -22.63
C VAL A 271 -8.53 15.07 -22.00
N SER A 272 -9.30 15.29 -20.93
CA SER A 272 -9.36 16.62 -20.30
C SER A 272 -7.95 17.11 -19.95
N ASN A 273 -7.71 18.42 -20.02
CA ASN A 273 -6.38 18.99 -19.73
C ASN A 273 -5.83 18.53 -18.36
N SER A 274 -6.71 18.31 -17.38
CA SER A 274 -6.40 17.76 -16.04
C SER A 274 -5.79 16.35 -16.05
N ASN A 275 -6.01 15.60 -17.13
CA ASN A 275 -5.64 14.19 -17.26
C ASN A 275 -4.47 13.98 -18.24
N CYS A 276 -3.90 15.05 -18.80
CA CYS A 276 -2.73 14.98 -19.68
C CYS A 276 -1.53 14.29 -19.00
N SER A 277 -1.29 14.56 -17.72
CA SER A 277 -0.18 13.93 -16.97
C SER A 277 -0.33 12.40 -16.89
N ALA A 278 -1.56 11.90 -16.69
CA ALA A 278 -1.84 10.47 -16.69
C ALA A 278 -1.66 9.85 -18.09
N LEU A 279 -2.11 10.54 -19.14
CA LEU A 279 -1.92 10.12 -20.53
C LEU A 279 -0.43 10.02 -20.89
N VAL A 280 0.34 11.08 -20.63
CA VAL A 280 1.80 11.11 -20.89
C VAL A 280 2.50 10.00 -20.11
N TYR A 281 2.14 9.81 -18.85
CA TYR A 281 2.71 8.73 -18.05
C TYR A 281 2.42 7.35 -18.66
N VAL A 282 1.16 7.07 -19.08
CA VAL A 282 0.81 5.80 -19.72
C VAL A 282 1.60 5.61 -21.02
N LEU A 283 1.76 6.65 -21.84
CA LEU A 283 2.56 6.62 -23.06
C LEU A 283 4.03 6.26 -22.78
N LEU A 284 4.67 6.96 -21.83
CA LEU A 284 6.05 6.70 -21.44
C LEU A 284 6.24 5.26 -20.95
N MET A 285 5.29 4.73 -20.19
CA MET A 285 5.38 3.39 -19.63
C MET A 285 5.00 2.26 -20.61
N SER A 286 4.24 2.57 -21.67
CA SER A 286 3.86 1.58 -22.70
C SER A 286 4.89 1.45 -23.81
N GLY A 287 5.97 2.24 -23.77
CA GLY A 287 7.05 2.16 -24.75
C GLY A 287 6.63 2.61 -26.15
N PHE A 288 5.55 3.39 -26.29
CA PHE A 288 5.25 4.10 -27.53
C PHE A 288 6.32 5.16 -27.74
N GLN A 289 7.46 4.75 -28.30
CA GLN A 289 8.35 5.67 -28.99
C GLN A 289 7.55 6.18 -30.18
N THR A 290 7.24 7.48 -30.17
CA THR A 290 6.87 8.20 -31.38
C THR A 290 7.98 7.97 -32.37
N VAL A 291 7.72 7.14 -33.38
CA VAL A 291 8.56 7.07 -34.57
C VAL A 291 8.25 8.36 -35.30
N ASP A 292 9.17 9.32 -35.19
CA ASP A 292 9.19 10.55 -36.00
C ASP A 292 9.23 10.22 -37.50
#